data_AF-A0A9E1JIK1-F1
#
_entry.id   AF-A0A9E1JIK1-F1
#
_cell.length_a   1.000
_cell.length_b   1.000
_cell.length_c   1.000
_cell.angle_alpha   90.00
_cell.angle_beta   90.00
_cell.angle_gamma   90.00
#
_symmetry.space_group_name_H-M   'P 1'
#
loop_
_entity.id
_entity.type
_entity.pdbx_description
1 polymer ?
#
loop_
_entity_poly.entity_id
_entity_poly.type
_entity_poly.pdbx_seq_one_letter_code
_entity_poly.pdbx_strand_id
1 'polypeptide(L)'
;MIFCKHRDCLSREERLRRSYYEVLRDELDQFVLGYSLVGSYNNFLRLRMPYPFVELRELKPRARIPSVEFDAQNSFLIIFSEDFIDKKHKKYIRYFDVNKTTKDNLLKHKYFPNVENFNRNLKFFETSEFFSLLRSLLPIDYALLIQRNQRTKVRYALTHFHVRIDWPIAEASEDLAKDLRYISKDLYEKGDKYAEDFQKKLFEYYGVPVMSGGRRTAAIVAAQYFRQLPGITTVYVSSSESRNLLRIDERGICKSVLVKLPGSEIKKLAGNAGITQNSFTKNYVIARQRKNFICILNVKYDYTSHAMPSEGGRLRELKLDTNWLTVSQEHILPKPSTLIHPPIPYKMVYL
;
A
#
# COMPACT_ATOMS: atom_id res chain seq x y z
N MET A 1 -14.38 -10.12 -7.96
CA MET A 1 -14.53 -8.65 -7.90
C MET A 1 -13.79 -8.07 -9.07
N ILE A 2 -14.43 -7.25 -9.89
CA ILE A 2 -13.77 -6.64 -11.04
C ILE A 2 -14.00 -5.13 -10.90
N PHE A 3 -13.08 -4.47 -10.18
CA PHE A 3 -13.10 -3.01 -9.96
C PHE A 3 -12.41 -2.22 -11.07
N CYS A 4 -11.96 -2.90 -12.12
CA CYS A 4 -11.29 -2.32 -13.27
C CYS A 4 -11.70 -3.13 -14.50
N LYS A 5 -11.52 -2.61 -15.72
CA LYS A 5 -11.82 -3.43 -16.92
C LYS A 5 -11.00 -4.72 -16.91
N HIS A 6 -11.63 -5.88 -17.14
CA HIS A 6 -10.92 -7.15 -17.24
C HIS A 6 -9.87 -7.09 -18.37
N ARG A 7 -8.72 -7.74 -18.17
CA ARG A 7 -7.61 -7.71 -19.14
C ARG A 7 -8.05 -8.15 -20.54
N ASP A 8 -8.98 -9.10 -20.62
CA ASP A 8 -9.49 -9.60 -21.90
C ASP A 8 -10.36 -8.59 -22.64
N CYS A 9 -11.00 -7.67 -21.93
CA CYS A 9 -11.82 -6.60 -22.51
C CYS A 9 -11.00 -5.38 -22.95
N LEU A 10 -9.68 -5.39 -22.73
CA LEU A 10 -8.78 -4.32 -23.13
C LEU A 10 -8.32 -4.47 -24.57
N SER A 11 -8.17 -3.34 -25.27
CA SER A 11 -7.46 -3.27 -26.55
C SER A 11 -5.99 -3.69 -26.39
N ARG A 12 -5.32 -4.00 -27.52
CA ARG A 12 -3.90 -4.39 -27.50
C ARG A 12 -3.01 -3.32 -26.87
N GLU A 13 -3.28 -2.04 -27.13
CA GLU A 13 -2.53 -0.92 -26.53
C GLU A 13 -2.73 -0.87 -25.01
N GLU A 14 -3.97 -0.99 -24.54
CA GLU A 14 -4.28 -1.00 -23.10
C GLU A 14 -3.69 -2.22 -22.38
N ARG A 15 -3.67 -3.41 -23.01
CA ARG A 15 -3.00 -4.59 -22.46
C ARG A 15 -1.49 -4.37 -22.33
N LEU A 16 -0.86 -3.74 -23.32
CA LEU A 16 0.56 -3.41 -23.27
C LEU A 16 0.84 -2.40 -22.15
N ARG A 17 0.02 -1.35 -22.04
CA ARG A 17 0.09 -0.37 -20.94
C ARG A 17 -0.01 -1.05 -19.58
N ARG A 18 -1.01 -1.91 -19.37
CA ARG A 18 -1.19 -2.62 -18.11
C ARG A 18 -0.02 -3.54 -17.77
N SER A 19 0.51 -4.25 -18.76
CA SER A 19 1.69 -5.09 -18.56
C SER A 19 2.90 -4.27 -18.11
N TYR A 20 3.11 -3.11 -18.76
CA TYR A 20 4.19 -2.22 -18.39
C TYR A 20 4.01 -1.64 -16.98
N TYR A 21 2.78 -1.25 -16.62
CA TYR A 21 2.45 -0.84 -15.26
C TYR A 21 2.76 -1.93 -14.23
N GLU A 22 2.37 -3.18 -14.48
CA GLU A 22 2.61 -4.31 -13.56
C GLU A 22 4.11 -4.53 -13.33
N VAL A 23 4.93 -4.48 -14.38
CA VAL A 23 6.39 -4.60 -14.26
C VAL A 23 6.98 -3.46 -13.43
N LEU A 24 6.59 -2.21 -13.68
CA LEU A 24 7.08 -1.07 -12.89
C LEU A 24 6.58 -1.11 -11.45
N ARG A 25 5.39 -1.68 -11.22
CA ARG A 25 4.84 -1.88 -9.87
C ARG A 25 5.69 -2.88 -9.08
N ASP A 26 6.14 -3.96 -9.71
CA ASP A 26 7.01 -4.94 -9.05
C ASP A 26 8.34 -4.30 -8.62
N GLU A 27 8.92 -3.41 -9.44
CA GLU A 27 10.09 -2.61 -9.06
C GLU A 27 9.79 -1.62 -7.92
N LEU A 28 8.62 -0.97 -7.97
CA LEU A 28 8.19 -0.08 -6.89
C LEU A 28 8.00 -0.84 -5.57
N ASP A 29 7.43 -2.04 -5.60
CA ASP A 29 7.25 -2.94 -4.44
C ASP A 29 8.58 -3.18 -3.73
N GLN A 30 9.64 -3.53 -4.48
CA GLN A 30 10.98 -3.74 -3.94
C GLN A 30 11.50 -2.48 -3.24
N PHE A 31 11.37 -1.32 -3.90
CA PHE A 31 11.82 -0.06 -3.36
C PHE A 31 11.09 0.33 -2.08
N VAL A 32 9.75 0.25 -2.06
CA VAL A 32 8.96 0.66 -0.88
C VAL A 32 9.12 -0.30 0.29
N LEU A 33 9.34 -1.60 0.05
CA LEU A 33 9.70 -2.57 1.09
C LEU A 33 11.05 -2.20 1.71
N GLY A 34 12.05 -1.91 0.87
CA GLY A 34 13.37 -1.49 1.31
C GLY A 34 13.33 -0.18 2.09
N TYR A 35 12.57 0.81 1.64
CA TYR A 35 12.48 2.10 2.32
C TYR A 35 11.68 2.03 3.62
N SER A 36 10.49 1.41 3.61
CA SER A 36 9.56 1.39 4.76
C SER A 36 10.00 0.48 5.89
N LEU A 37 10.56 -0.70 5.58
CA LEU A 37 10.90 -1.70 6.59
C LEU A 37 12.40 -1.69 6.88
N VAL A 38 13.23 -1.96 5.88
CA VAL A 38 14.69 -2.08 6.06
C VAL A 38 15.31 -0.73 6.42
N GLY A 39 14.89 0.34 5.72
CA GLY A 39 15.31 1.70 6.00
C GLY A 39 14.95 2.15 7.41
N SER A 40 13.71 1.90 7.83
CA SER A 40 13.27 2.19 9.20
C SER A 40 14.08 1.38 10.21
N TYR A 41 14.25 0.07 10.01
CA TYR A 41 15.07 -0.76 10.90
C TYR A 41 16.48 -0.19 11.09
N ASN A 42 17.12 0.24 10.00
CA ASN A 42 18.43 0.88 10.04
C ASN A 42 18.39 2.24 10.77
N ASN A 43 17.32 3.02 10.66
CA ASN A 43 17.15 4.26 11.44
C ASN A 43 17.16 3.97 12.94
N PHE A 44 16.40 2.97 13.41
CA PHE A 44 16.38 2.57 14.82
C PHE A 44 17.76 2.11 15.31
N LEU A 45 18.46 1.31 14.50
CA LEU A 45 19.83 0.90 14.82
C LEU A 45 20.79 2.08 14.94
N ARG A 46 20.72 3.03 14.00
CA ARG A 46 21.55 4.25 14.01
C ARG A 46 21.30 5.11 15.24
N LEU A 47 20.04 5.19 15.68
CA LEU A 47 19.63 5.90 16.89
C LEU A 47 19.86 5.08 18.18
N ARG A 48 20.42 3.87 18.07
CA ARG A 48 20.65 2.93 19.19
C ARG A 48 19.36 2.58 19.96
N MET A 49 18.22 2.59 19.28
CA MET A 49 16.93 2.23 19.83
C MET A 49 16.51 0.82 19.40
N PRO A 50 15.79 0.06 20.25
CA PRO A 50 15.22 -1.21 19.83
C PRO A 50 14.14 -0.99 18.78
N TYR A 51 14.17 -1.76 17.69
CA TYR A 51 13.10 -1.73 16.70
C TYR A 51 11.78 -2.26 17.31
N PRO A 52 10.66 -1.55 17.18
CA PRO A 52 9.37 -1.94 17.73
C PRO A 52 8.71 -2.98 16.81
N PHE A 53 9.05 -4.26 16.96
CA PHE A 53 8.44 -5.32 16.14
C PHE A 53 6.92 -5.36 16.33
N VAL A 54 6.19 -5.54 15.24
CA VAL A 54 4.73 -5.67 15.25
C VAL A 54 4.35 -6.99 15.92
N GLU A 55 3.40 -6.96 16.84
CA GLU A 55 2.88 -8.19 17.43
C GLU A 55 1.96 -8.89 16.43
N LEU A 56 2.03 -10.23 16.33
CA LEU A 56 1.26 -10.99 15.33
C LEU A 56 -0.26 -10.78 15.45
N ARG A 57 -0.77 -10.49 16.66
CA ARG A 57 -2.17 -10.14 16.87
C ARG A 57 -2.60 -8.87 16.14
N GLU A 58 -1.69 -7.92 15.90
CA GLU A 58 -1.96 -6.68 15.14
C GLU A 58 -2.21 -6.94 13.65
N LEU A 59 -1.83 -8.12 13.16
CA LEU A 59 -2.06 -8.56 11.78
C LEU A 59 -3.41 -9.26 11.61
N LYS A 60 -4.14 -9.57 12.69
CA LYS A 60 -5.48 -10.14 12.58
C LYS A 60 -6.47 -9.09 12.03
N PRO A 61 -7.49 -9.51 11.24
CA PRO A 61 -8.60 -8.63 10.88
C PRO A 61 -9.23 -8.01 12.14
N ARG A 62 -9.46 -6.69 12.15
CA ARG A 62 -9.98 -5.90 13.30
C ARG A 62 -9.04 -5.71 14.50
N ALA A 63 -7.76 -6.02 14.36
CA ALA A 63 -6.82 -5.79 15.44
C ALA A 63 -6.74 -4.29 15.81
N ARG A 64 -6.72 -4.01 17.11
CA ARG A 64 -6.38 -2.68 17.64
C ARG A 64 -4.87 -2.54 17.63
N ILE A 65 -4.39 -1.42 17.10
CA ILE A 65 -2.98 -1.07 17.08
C ILE A 65 -2.73 -0.03 18.17
N PRO A 66 -1.61 -0.08 18.91
CA PRO A 66 -1.25 0.97 19.85
C PRO A 66 -1.09 2.33 19.15
N SER A 67 -1.59 3.41 19.77
CA SER A 67 -1.49 4.78 19.25
C SER A 67 -0.11 5.42 19.47
N VAL A 68 0.96 4.62 19.46
CA VAL A 68 2.34 5.10 19.70
C VAL A 68 2.99 5.40 18.35
N GLU A 69 3.37 6.65 18.14
CA GLU A 69 4.14 7.05 16.96
C GLU A 69 5.64 6.81 17.18
N PHE A 70 6.33 6.45 16.10
CA PHE A 70 7.77 6.24 16.12
C PHE A 70 8.44 7.08 15.04
N ASP A 71 9.18 8.13 15.45
CA ASP A 71 9.83 9.07 14.53
C ASP A 71 10.84 8.42 13.59
N ALA A 72 11.51 7.36 14.06
CA ALA A 72 12.49 6.62 13.27
C ALA A 72 11.86 5.73 12.18
N GLN A 73 10.53 5.54 12.21
CA GLN A 73 9.80 4.77 11.21
C GLN A 73 9.46 5.65 10.01
N ASN A 74 9.96 5.26 8.84
CA ASN A 74 9.70 5.95 7.58
C ASN A 74 8.22 5.82 7.22
N SER A 75 7.52 6.95 7.19
CA SER A 75 6.11 7.04 6.77
C SER A 75 6.00 7.75 5.42
N PHE A 76 5.01 7.36 4.62
CA PHE A 76 4.71 7.95 3.31
C PHE A 76 3.35 7.49 2.80
N LEU A 77 2.87 8.15 1.74
CA LEU A 77 1.73 7.73 0.94
C LEU A 77 2.10 7.87 -0.55
N ILE A 78 2.00 6.80 -1.31
CA ILE A 78 2.22 6.79 -2.77
C ILE A 78 0.96 6.28 -3.45
N ILE A 79 0.52 6.98 -4.48
CA ILE A 79 -0.54 6.56 -5.39
C ILE A 79 0.10 6.31 -6.74
N PHE A 80 0.02 5.08 -7.23
CA PHE A 80 0.51 4.69 -8.55
C PHE A 80 -0.65 4.27 -9.45
N SER A 81 -1.04 5.15 -10.38
CA SER A 81 -2.16 4.96 -11.30
C SER A 81 -1.69 4.45 -12.67
N GLU A 82 -2.36 3.43 -13.20
CA GLU A 82 -2.13 2.90 -14.56
C GLU A 82 -2.39 3.98 -15.62
N ASP A 83 -3.37 4.86 -15.39
CA ASP A 83 -3.76 5.89 -16.33
C ASP A 83 -3.59 7.30 -15.78
N PHE A 84 -3.75 8.29 -16.66
CA PHE A 84 -3.78 9.70 -16.28
C PHE A 84 -5.10 10.02 -15.56
N ILE A 85 -5.02 10.67 -14.40
CA ILE A 85 -6.19 11.12 -13.66
C ILE A 85 -6.73 12.39 -14.30
N ASP A 86 -7.93 12.31 -14.89
CA ASP A 86 -8.55 13.46 -15.55
C ASP A 86 -8.85 14.63 -14.57
N LYS A 87 -8.92 15.85 -15.12
CA LYS A 87 -9.21 17.07 -14.33
C LYS A 87 -10.55 17.00 -13.61
N LYS A 88 -11.54 16.25 -14.11
CA LYS A 88 -12.83 16.05 -13.44
C LYS A 88 -12.73 15.45 -12.04
N HIS A 89 -11.65 14.70 -11.77
CA HIS A 89 -11.39 14.07 -10.48
C HIS A 89 -10.66 15.00 -9.50
N LYS A 90 -10.21 16.19 -9.94
CA LYS A 90 -9.44 17.13 -9.10
C LYS A 90 -10.19 17.62 -7.86
N LYS A 91 -11.53 17.57 -7.88
CA LYS A 91 -12.37 17.93 -6.72
C LYS A 91 -11.98 17.09 -5.49
N TYR A 92 -11.73 15.80 -5.71
CA TYR A 92 -11.53 14.79 -4.67
C TYR A 92 -10.08 14.31 -4.56
N ILE A 93 -9.31 14.39 -5.65
CA ILE A 93 -7.87 14.16 -5.66
C ILE A 93 -7.20 15.49 -6.02
N ARG A 94 -6.83 16.28 -5.01
CA ARG A 94 -6.29 17.62 -5.23
C ARG A 94 -4.81 17.56 -5.60
N TYR A 95 -4.55 17.59 -6.91
CA TYR A 95 -3.22 17.79 -7.48
C TYR A 95 -3.18 19.12 -8.26
N PHE A 96 -2.31 20.03 -7.82
CA PHE A 96 -2.18 21.39 -8.34
C PHE A 96 -0.91 21.59 -9.16
N ASP A 97 -0.89 22.61 -10.00
CA ASP A 97 0.27 22.89 -10.86
C ASP A 97 1.51 23.32 -10.06
N VAL A 98 1.31 23.93 -8.89
CA VAL A 98 2.38 24.27 -7.92
C VAL A 98 3.07 23.03 -7.33
N ASN A 99 2.41 21.89 -7.40
CA ASN A 99 2.84 20.61 -6.85
C ASN A 99 3.40 19.67 -7.92
N LYS A 100 3.48 20.12 -9.18
CA LYS A 100 4.11 19.35 -10.26
C LYS A 100 5.60 19.20 -10.00
N THR A 101 6.16 18.05 -10.36
CA THR A 101 7.62 17.79 -10.40
C THR A 101 8.30 18.52 -11.56
N THR A 102 8.35 19.85 -11.46
CA THR A 102 9.16 20.74 -12.30
C THR A 102 10.34 21.27 -11.49
N LYS A 103 11.38 21.76 -12.17
CA LYS A 103 12.56 22.35 -11.52
C LYS A 103 12.15 23.45 -10.53
N ASP A 104 11.33 24.39 -11.00
CA ASP A 104 10.93 25.57 -10.23
C ASP A 104 10.12 25.22 -8.99
N ASN A 105 9.25 24.20 -9.07
CA ASN A 105 8.45 23.76 -7.93
C ASN A 105 9.28 22.98 -6.92
N LEU A 106 10.22 22.15 -7.38
CA LEU A 106 11.10 21.38 -6.50
C LEU A 106 12.09 22.28 -5.76
N LEU A 107 12.66 23.30 -6.44
CA LEU A 107 13.57 24.26 -5.82
C LEU A 107 12.89 25.11 -4.73
N LYS A 108 11.58 25.34 -4.82
CA LYS A 108 10.81 26.03 -3.78
C LYS A 108 10.63 25.18 -2.52
N HIS A 109 10.81 23.87 -2.61
CA HIS A 109 10.57 22.96 -1.50
C HIS A 109 11.84 22.78 -0.66
N LYS A 110 11.76 23.09 0.64
CA LYS A 110 12.90 23.08 1.59
C LYS A 110 13.69 21.78 1.64
N TYR A 111 13.07 20.68 1.23
CA TYR A 111 13.62 19.32 1.34
C TYR A 111 14.33 18.83 0.08
N PHE A 112 14.32 19.61 -1.00
CA PHE A 112 14.98 19.19 -2.22
C PHE A 112 16.47 19.54 -2.15
N PRO A 113 17.40 18.59 -2.38
CA PRO A 113 18.81 18.91 -2.45
C PRO A 113 19.05 19.96 -3.54
N ASN A 114 19.99 20.87 -3.31
CA ASN A 114 20.29 21.96 -4.24
C ASN A 114 20.79 21.35 -5.57
N VAL A 115 19.94 21.26 -6.60
CA VAL A 115 20.30 20.60 -7.86
C VAL A 115 20.71 21.65 -8.88
N GLU A 116 21.99 21.99 -8.89
CA GLU A 116 22.62 22.74 -10.00
C GLU A 116 22.37 22.01 -11.34
N ASN A 117 22.25 20.67 -11.31
CA ASN A 117 22.09 19.77 -12.46
C ASN A 117 20.70 19.11 -12.58
N PHE A 118 19.60 19.85 -12.34
CA PHE A 118 18.26 19.26 -12.46
C PHE A 118 17.96 18.84 -13.91
N ASN A 119 17.86 17.53 -14.14
CA ASN A 119 17.41 16.96 -15.41
C ASN A 119 15.89 16.70 -15.36
N ARG A 120 15.15 17.24 -16.33
CA ARG A 120 13.69 17.07 -16.42
C ARG A 120 13.26 15.60 -16.53
N ASN A 121 14.16 14.72 -16.94
CA ASN A 121 13.89 13.31 -17.13
C ASN A 121 13.93 12.48 -15.83
N LEU A 122 14.51 13.00 -14.74
CA LEU A 122 14.67 12.29 -13.46
C LEU A 122 13.34 11.77 -12.87
N LYS A 123 12.23 12.38 -13.26
CA LYS A 123 10.89 12.01 -12.80
C LYS A 123 10.31 10.77 -13.49
N PHE A 124 10.92 10.29 -14.57
CA PHE A 124 10.43 9.12 -15.30
C PHE A 124 10.98 7.84 -14.69
N PHE A 125 10.11 6.85 -14.57
CA PHE A 125 10.42 5.57 -13.91
C PHE A 125 11.63 4.85 -14.53
N GLU A 126 11.83 4.99 -15.84
CA GLU A 126 12.92 4.37 -16.62
C GLU A 126 14.32 4.93 -16.30
N THR A 127 14.41 6.06 -15.58
CA THR A 127 15.70 6.69 -15.28
C THR A 127 16.34 6.10 -14.04
N SER A 128 17.67 5.95 -14.05
CA SER A 128 18.46 5.44 -12.92
C SER A 128 18.28 6.25 -11.65
N GLU A 129 18.00 7.55 -11.78
CA GLU A 129 17.86 8.47 -10.65
C GLU A 129 16.43 8.52 -10.11
N PHE A 130 15.46 7.86 -10.75
CA PHE A 130 14.05 7.94 -10.36
C PHE A 130 13.81 7.58 -8.90
N PHE A 131 14.37 6.47 -8.44
CA PHE A 131 14.21 6.03 -7.05
C PHE A 131 14.97 6.90 -6.05
N SER A 132 16.05 7.55 -6.47
CA SER A 132 16.75 8.56 -5.66
C SER A 132 15.86 9.79 -5.48
N LEU A 133 15.27 10.28 -6.57
CA LEU A 133 14.29 11.37 -6.54
C LEU A 133 13.10 11.01 -5.66
N LEU A 134 12.49 9.84 -5.89
CA LEU A 134 11.36 9.35 -5.11
C LEU A 134 11.69 9.33 -3.62
N ARG A 135 12.83 8.74 -3.25
CA ARG A 135 13.32 8.67 -1.86
C ARG A 135 13.41 10.05 -1.20
N SER A 136 13.91 11.06 -1.91
CA SER A 136 14.03 12.43 -1.38
C SER A 136 12.69 13.09 -1.10
N LEU A 137 11.62 12.67 -1.78
CA LEU A 137 10.29 13.26 -1.69
C LEU A 137 9.33 12.49 -0.78
N LEU A 138 9.66 11.24 -0.39
CA LEU A 138 8.81 10.43 0.50
C LEU A 138 8.50 11.08 1.86
N PRO A 139 9.43 11.83 2.49
CA PRO A 139 9.14 12.49 3.77
C PRO A 139 8.14 13.65 3.68
N ILE A 140 7.77 14.10 2.47
CA ILE A 140 6.85 15.23 2.29
C ILE A 140 5.45 14.87 2.81
N ASP A 141 4.72 15.90 3.24
CA ASP A 141 3.31 15.76 3.62
C ASP A 141 2.44 15.31 2.43
N TYR A 142 1.39 14.56 2.74
CA TYR A 142 0.43 13.99 1.78
C TYR A 142 1.03 12.97 0.79
N ALA A 143 0.33 12.73 -0.33
CA ALA A 143 0.66 11.67 -1.26
C ALA A 143 1.64 12.10 -2.36
N LEU A 144 2.46 11.17 -2.81
CA LEU A 144 3.17 11.24 -4.09
C LEU A 144 2.33 10.56 -5.17
N LEU A 145 2.19 11.20 -6.34
CA LEU A 145 1.39 10.68 -7.45
C LEU A 145 2.27 10.29 -8.63
N ILE A 146 2.33 8.98 -8.87
CA ILE A 146 2.92 8.37 -10.05
C ILE A 146 1.78 8.01 -11.01
N GLN A 147 1.85 8.47 -12.25
CA GLN A 147 0.82 8.17 -13.26
C GLN A 147 1.40 8.23 -14.67
N ARG A 148 0.63 7.75 -15.65
CA ARG A 148 0.99 7.81 -17.07
C ARG A 148 1.17 9.28 -17.51
N ASN A 149 2.24 9.53 -18.25
CA ASN A 149 2.45 10.79 -18.94
C ASN A 149 1.49 10.89 -20.15
N GLN A 150 0.86 12.03 -20.35
CA GLN A 150 -0.14 12.25 -21.43
C GLN A 150 0.44 12.23 -22.86
N ARG A 151 1.73 11.93 -23.04
CA ARG A 151 2.39 11.87 -24.35
C ARG A 151 2.20 10.49 -25.00
N THR A 152 2.48 10.40 -26.30
CA THR A 152 2.21 9.22 -27.16
C THR A 152 2.87 7.92 -26.70
N LYS A 153 4.06 7.96 -26.07
CA LYS A 153 4.71 6.77 -25.51
C LYS A 153 4.20 6.51 -24.09
N VAL A 154 3.83 5.26 -23.80
CA VAL A 154 3.49 4.81 -22.43
C VAL A 154 4.72 4.98 -21.54
N ARG A 155 4.75 6.06 -20.77
CA ARG A 155 5.82 6.36 -19.81
C ARG A 155 5.18 6.79 -18.51
N TYR A 156 5.63 6.22 -17.41
CA TYR A 156 5.19 6.59 -16.07
C TYR A 156 6.15 7.58 -15.44
N ALA A 157 5.60 8.56 -14.74
CA ALA A 157 6.38 9.58 -14.07
C ALA A 157 5.83 9.88 -12.69
N LEU A 158 6.71 10.24 -11.76
CA LEU A 158 6.31 10.98 -10.57
C LEU A 158 5.85 12.36 -11.03
N THR A 159 4.54 12.57 -11.12
CA THR A 159 3.97 13.78 -11.74
C THR A 159 3.75 14.91 -10.76
N HIS A 160 3.34 14.57 -9.53
CA HIS A 160 3.05 15.53 -8.49
C HIS A 160 3.54 15.00 -7.14
N PHE A 161 3.99 15.92 -6.30
CA PHE A 161 4.23 15.70 -4.87
C PHE A 161 3.14 16.43 -4.08
N HIS A 162 2.90 16.09 -2.81
CA HIS A 162 1.91 16.79 -1.98
C HIS A 162 0.46 16.75 -2.53
N VAL A 163 0.02 15.58 -2.99
CA VAL A 163 -1.35 15.36 -3.49
C VAL A 163 -2.29 15.05 -2.32
N ARG A 164 -3.39 15.81 -2.19
CA ARG A 164 -4.36 15.63 -1.10
C ARG A 164 -5.57 14.81 -1.56
N ILE A 165 -6.11 14.03 -0.62
CA ILE A 165 -7.31 13.21 -0.83
C ILE A 165 -8.42 13.84 -0.01
N ASP A 166 -9.30 14.56 -0.70
CA ASP A 166 -10.36 15.37 -0.11
C ASP A 166 -11.75 14.79 -0.42
N TRP A 167 -11.81 13.48 -0.72
CA TRP A 167 -13.08 12.76 -0.79
C TRP A 167 -13.56 12.42 0.63
N PRO A 168 -14.77 12.82 1.04
CA PRO A 168 -15.25 12.54 2.39
C PRO A 168 -15.32 11.05 2.69
N ILE A 169 -14.95 10.66 3.92
CA ILE A 169 -15.03 9.26 4.38
C ILE A 169 -16.48 8.75 4.33
N ALA A 170 -17.46 9.62 4.60
CA ALA A 170 -18.88 9.30 4.47
C ALA A 170 -19.24 8.95 3.01
N GLU A 171 -18.81 9.74 2.02
CA GLU A 171 -19.03 9.42 0.60
C GLU A 171 -18.34 8.11 0.20
N ALA A 172 -17.11 7.88 0.66
CA ALA A 172 -16.39 6.62 0.41
C ALA A 172 -17.10 5.40 1.04
N SER A 173 -17.65 5.59 2.23
CA SER A 173 -18.41 4.55 2.94
C SER A 173 -19.73 4.27 2.24
N GLU A 174 -20.43 5.31 1.80
CA GLU A 174 -21.67 5.20 1.04
C GLU A 174 -21.46 4.46 -0.28
N ASP A 175 -20.42 4.81 -1.03
CA ASP A 175 -20.06 4.16 -2.28
C ASP A 175 -19.82 2.65 -2.09
N LEU A 176 -19.04 2.27 -1.07
CA LEU A 176 -18.83 0.87 -0.73
C LEU A 176 -20.13 0.18 -0.26
N ALA A 177 -20.96 0.87 0.52
CA ALA A 177 -22.22 0.33 1.01
C ALA A 177 -23.21 0.04 -0.11
N LYS A 178 -23.26 0.91 -1.13
CA LYS A 178 -24.06 0.72 -2.34
C LYS A 178 -23.55 -0.46 -3.16
N ASP A 179 -22.24 -0.54 -3.40
CA ASP A 179 -21.59 -1.62 -4.15
C ASP A 179 -21.86 -3.01 -3.51
N LEU A 180 -21.75 -3.08 -2.19
CA LEU A 180 -21.99 -4.29 -1.42
C LEU A 180 -23.47 -4.56 -1.10
N ARG A 181 -24.38 -3.68 -1.54
CA ARG A 181 -25.83 -3.76 -1.35
C ARG A 181 -26.26 -3.76 0.13
N TYR A 182 -25.56 -3.03 0.99
CA TYR A 182 -26.00 -2.78 2.37
C TYR A 182 -26.96 -1.60 2.49
N ILE A 183 -26.87 -0.66 1.56
CA ILE A 183 -27.80 0.47 1.41
C ILE A 183 -28.28 0.57 -0.03
N SER A 184 -29.38 1.29 -0.26
CA SER A 184 -29.93 1.53 -1.58
C SER A 184 -29.59 2.92 -2.13
N LYS A 185 -29.67 3.97 -1.31
CA LYS A 185 -29.66 5.36 -1.79
C LYS A 185 -28.72 6.25 -1.00
N ASP A 186 -28.80 6.26 0.32
CA ASP A 186 -28.09 7.21 1.17
C ASP A 186 -27.50 6.50 2.39
N LEU A 187 -26.30 6.91 2.82
CA LEU A 187 -25.62 6.30 3.97
C LEU A 187 -26.45 6.37 5.26
N TYR A 188 -27.23 7.44 5.42
CA TYR A 188 -28.04 7.72 6.59
C TYR A 188 -29.47 7.19 6.45
N GLU A 189 -29.80 6.44 5.39
CA GLU A 189 -31.16 5.91 5.17
C GLU A 189 -31.65 4.97 6.29
N LYS A 190 -30.72 4.42 7.08
CA LYS A 190 -30.97 3.57 8.26
C LYS A 190 -30.56 4.23 9.59
N GLY A 191 -30.36 5.54 9.58
CA GLY A 191 -29.99 6.36 10.75
C GLY A 191 -28.49 6.48 11.01
N ASP A 192 -28.11 7.45 11.86
CA ASP A 192 -26.73 7.86 12.11
C ASP A 192 -25.84 6.73 12.63
N LYS A 193 -26.37 5.88 13.51
CA LYS A 193 -25.63 4.73 14.06
C LYS A 193 -25.22 3.76 12.96
N TYR A 194 -26.12 3.49 12.00
CA TYR A 194 -25.83 2.60 10.88
C TYR A 194 -24.75 3.20 9.98
N ALA A 195 -24.82 4.51 9.73
CA ALA A 195 -23.81 5.24 8.96
C ALA A 195 -22.43 5.17 9.64
N GLU A 196 -22.35 5.41 10.95
CA GLU A 196 -21.11 5.33 11.72
C GLU A 196 -20.52 3.91 11.71
N ASP A 197 -21.38 2.90 11.90
CA ASP A 197 -21.00 1.50 11.89
C ASP A 197 -20.48 1.04 10.53
N PHE A 198 -21.06 1.57 9.44
CA PHE A 198 -20.56 1.32 8.11
C PHE A 198 -19.21 2.01 7.84
N GLN A 199 -19.01 3.23 8.35
CA GLN A 199 -17.69 3.88 8.28
C GLN A 199 -16.62 3.04 8.98
N LYS A 200 -16.91 2.44 10.15
CA LYS A 200 -15.98 1.50 10.81
C LYS A 200 -15.67 0.29 9.91
N LYS A 201 -16.66 -0.20 9.17
CA LYS A 201 -16.49 -1.30 8.21
C LYS A 201 -15.68 -0.93 6.98
N LEU A 202 -15.69 0.33 6.55
CA LEU A 202 -14.76 0.80 5.50
C LEU A 202 -13.29 0.62 5.93
N PHE A 203 -12.95 0.95 7.18
CA PHE A 203 -11.60 0.72 7.70
C PHE A 203 -11.25 -0.77 7.72
N GLU A 204 -12.17 -1.61 8.21
CA GLU A 204 -11.99 -3.06 8.21
C GLU A 204 -11.83 -3.61 6.79
N TYR A 205 -12.65 -3.16 5.85
CA TYR A 205 -12.60 -3.56 4.44
C TYR A 205 -11.20 -3.34 3.85
N TYR A 206 -10.52 -2.27 4.24
CA TYR A 206 -9.16 -1.96 3.78
C TYR A 206 -8.04 -2.42 4.72
N GLY A 207 -8.37 -3.22 5.74
CA GLY A 207 -7.40 -3.81 6.66
C GLY A 207 -6.74 -2.79 7.59
N VAL A 208 -7.33 -1.63 7.80
CA VAL A 208 -6.81 -0.56 8.66
C VAL A 208 -7.57 -0.55 10.00
N PRO A 209 -6.93 -0.24 11.14
CA PRO A 209 -7.65 -0.09 12.40
C PRO A 209 -8.74 0.98 12.32
N VAL A 210 -9.84 0.74 13.01
CA VAL A 210 -10.98 1.65 13.09
C VAL A 210 -10.54 3.05 13.53
N MET A 211 -11.01 4.09 12.82
CA MET A 211 -10.71 5.50 13.08
C MET A 211 -9.21 5.85 13.01
N SER A 212 -8.41 5.07 12.26
CA SER A 212 -7.04 5.48 11.95
C SER A 212 -7.06 6.84 11.25
N GLY A 213 -6.24 7.78 11.72
CA GLY A 213 -6.10 9.11 11.12
C GLY A 213 -5.01 9.20 10.04
N GLY A 214 -4.93 10.39 9.43
CA GLY A 214 -3.83 10.83 8.58
C GLY A 214 -3.67 10.04 7.28
N ARG A 215 -2.43 9.62 6.97
CA ARG A 215 -2.07 8.96 5.70
C ARG A 215 -2.82 7.64 5.48
N ARG A 216 -3.20 6.92 6.55
CA ARG A 216 -3.95 5.66 6.45
C ARG A 216 -5.39 5.89 5.99
N THR A 217 -6.08 6.89 6.53
CA THR A 217 -7.41 7.30 6.07
C THR A 217 -7.37 7.74 4.61
N ALA A 218 -6.40 8.60 4.27
CA ALA A 218 -6.21 9.06 2.91
C ALA A 218 -5.95 7.90 1.93
N ALA A 219 -5.21 6.87 2.35
CA ALA A 219 -4.95 5.68 1.54
C ALA A 219 -6.22 4.88 1.22
N ILE A 220 -7.05 4.59 2.23
CA ILE A 220 -8.26 3.78 2.04
C ILE A 220 -9.34 4.54 1.26
N VAL A 221 -9.46 5.85 1.50
CA VAL A 221 -10.37 6.73 0.76
C VAL A 221 -9.92 6.84 -0.69
N ALA A 222 -8.63 7.03 -0.94
CA ALA A 222 -8.07 7.03 -2.30
C ALA A 222 -8.35 5.71 -3.00
N ALA A 223 -8.06 4.58 -2.34
CA ALA A 223 -8.29 3.25 -2.90
C ALA A 223 -9.77 3.04 -3.27
N GLN A 224 -10.70 3.46 -2.40
CA GLN A 224 -12.13 3.39 -2.69
C GLN A 224 -12.50 4.28 -3.89
N TYR A 225 -12.00 5.51 -3.95
CA TYR A 225 -12.31 6.43 -5.05
C TYR A 225 -11.81 5.88 -6.40
N PHE A 226 -10.60 5.32 -6.42
CA PHE A 226 -9.98 4.80 -7.64
C PHE A 226 -10.68 3.57 -8.20
N ARG A 227 -11.45 2.82 -7.39
CA ARG A 227 -12.28 1.70 -7.88
C ARG A 227 -13.37 2.12 -8.85
N GLN A 228 -13.73 3.40 -8.87
CA GLN A 228 -14.69 3.96 -9.83
C GLN A 228 -14.04 4.25 -11.19
N LEU A 229 -12.70 4.16 -11.30
CA LEU A 229 -11.97 4.41 -12.54
C LEU A 229 -11.71 3.09 -13.29
N PRO A 230 -11.66 3.11 -14.64
CA PRO A 230 -11.50 1.89 -15.43
C PRO A 230 -10.10 1.25 -15.34
N GLY A 231 -9.07 2.03 -15.02
CA GLY A 231 -7.68 1.59 -14.88
C GLY A 231 -7.36 1.05 -13.50
N ILE A 232 -6.27 0.28 -13.37
CA ILE A 232 -5.81 -0.18 -12.05
C ILE A 232 -4.97 0.90 -11.35
N THR A 233 -5.06 0.93 -10.02
CA THR A 233 -4.28 1.82 -9.17
C THR A 233 -3.77 1.04 -7.97
N THR A 234 -2.53 1.30 -7.58
CA THR A 234 -1.91 0.74 -6.39
C THR A 234 -1.62 1.87 -5.42
N VAL A 235 -2.11 1.72 -4.18
CA VAL A 235 -1.88 2.67 -3.09
C VAL A 235 -0.96 2.03 -2.07
N TYR A 236 0.16 2.68 -1.79
CA TYR A 236 1.11 2.29 -0.77
C TYR A 236 1.07 3.26 0.40
N VAL A 237 0.96 2.74 1.60
CA VAL A 237 1.06 3.54 2.81
C VAL A 237 1.94 2.86 3.84
N SER A 238 2.91 3.62 4.35
CA SER A 238 3.67 3.26 5.55
C SER A 238 3.34 4.27 6.63
N SER A 239 3.00 3.78 7.82
CA SER A 239 2.67 4.61 8.97
C SER A 239 3.64 4.34 10.12
N SER A 240 3.98 5.38 10.87
CA SER A 240 4.83 5.30 12.05
C SER A 240 4.20 4.39 13.11
N GLU A 241 2.91 4.52 13.38
CA GLU A 241 2.19 3.71 14.37
C GLU A 241 2.12 2.23 14.01
N SER A 242 1.73 1.93 12.76
CA SER A 242 1.45 0.56 12.33
C SER A 242 2.70 -0.23 11.96
N ARG A 243 3.85 0.45 11.79
CA ARG A 243 5.18 -0.16 11.55
C ARG A 243 5.17 -1.20 10.42
N ASN A 244 4.26 -0.99 9.47
CA ASN A 244 3.99 -1.89 8.37
C ASN A 244 3.92 -1.09 7.07
N LEU A 245 4.14 -1.80 5.98
CA LEU A 245 3.78 -1.35 4.65
C LEU A 245 2.44 -1.98 4.30
N LEU A 246 1.42 -1.15 4.11
CA LEU A 246 0.14 -1.55 3.55
C LEU A 246 0.12 -1.23 2.05
N ARG A 247 -0.21 -2.24 1.25
CA ARG A 247 -0.47 -2.09 -0.19
C ARG A 247 -1.92 -2.46 -0.47
N ILE A 248 -2.60 -1.60 -1.21
CA ILE A 248 -3.97 -1.81 -1.70
C ILE A 248 -3.92 -1.74 -3.22
N ASP A 249 -4.33 -2.81 -3.89
CA ASP A 249 -4.30 -2.94 -5.35
C ASP A 249 -5.55 -3.68 -5.86
N GLU A 250 -5.61 -4.01 -7.15
CA GLU A 250 -6.72 -4.74 -7.76
C GLU A 250 -6.90 -6.17 -7.23
N ARG A 251 -5.87 -6.74 -6.59
CA ARG A 251 -5.84 -8.10 -6.04
C ARG A 251 -6.19 -8.13 -4.55
N GLY A 252 -6.43 -6.97 -3.94
CA GLY A 252 -6.85 -6.82 -2.55
C GLY A 252 -5.78 -6.13 -1.70
N ILE A 253 -5.65 -6.60 -0.47
CA ILE A 253 -4.85 -5.94 0.57
C ILE A 253 -3.72 -6.85 1.01
N CYS A 254 -2.53 -6.27 1.15
CA CYS A 254 -1.43 -6.95 1.83
C CYS A 254 -0.71 -6.01 2.80
N LYS A 255 -0.20 -6.60 3.88
CA LYS A 255 0.66 -5.92 4.85
C LYS A 255 2.00 -6.62 4.92
N SER A 256 3.07 -5.83 4.91
CA SER A 256 4.43 -6.33 5.12
C SER A 256 5.02 -5.75 6.40
N VAL A 257 5.63 -6.60 7.22
CA VAL A 257 6.24 -6.25 8.51
C VAL A 257 7.58 -6.95 8.70
N LEU A 258 8.40 -6.45 9.62
CA LEU A 258 9.56 -7.18 10.11
C LEU A 258 9.17 -8.08 11.27
N VAL A 259 9.65 -9.33 11.24
CA VAL A 259 9.45 -10.32 12.31
C VAL A 259 10.77 -10.91 12.78
N LYS A 260 10.81 -11.38 14.02
CA LYS A 260 11.93 -12.14 14.57
C LYS A 260 11.62 -13.63 14.51
N LEU A 261 12.51 -14.40 13.89
CA LEU A 261 12.43 -15.86 13.82
C LEU A 261 13.64 -16.48 14.53
N PRO A 262 13.45 -17.50 15.38
CA PRO A 262 14.57 -18.22 15.98
C PRO A 262 15.28 -19.08 14.93
N GLY A 263 16.56 -19.40 15.14
CA GLY A 263 17.35 -20.19 14.20
C GLY A 263 16.78 -21.58 13.86
N SER A 264 16.00 -22.18 14.76
CA SER A 264 15.28 -23.44 14.50
C SER A 264 14.26 -23.30 13.37
N GLU A 265 13.53 -22.19 13.32
CA GLU A 265 12.54 -21.93 12.27
C GLU A 265 13.21 -21.63 10.93
N ILE A 266 14.37 -20.96 10.94
CA ILE A 266 15.15 -20.72 9.72
C ILE A 266 15.57 -22.03 9.05
N LYS A 267 16.00 -23.02 9.85
CA LYS A 267 16.39 -24.33 9.32
C LYS A 267 15.19 -25.05 8.69
N LYS A 268 14.01 -24.99 9.33
CA LYS A 268 12.77 -25.56 8.79
C LYS A 268 12.34 -24.86 7.49
N LEU A 269 12.34 -23.54 7.47
CA LEU A 269 11.97 -22.74 6.31
C LEU A 269 12.88 -22.99 5.11
N ALA A 270 14.20 -23.05 5.34
CA ALA A 270 15.17 -23.37 4.29
C ALA A 270 14.93 -24.78 3.73
N GLY A 271 14.67 -25.77 4.60
CA GLY A 271 14.33 -27.13 4.21
C GLY A 271 13.04 -27.22 3.39
N ASN A 272 11.97 -26.56 3.84
CA ASN A 272 10.68 -26.52 3.13
C ASN A 272 10.78 -25.86 1.75
N ALA A 273 11.67 -24.88 1.60
CA ALA A 273 11.92 -24.19 0.34
C ALA A 273 12.94 -24.92 -0.55
N GLY A 274 13.51 -26.06 -0.11
CA GLY A 274 14.50 -26.80 -0.88
C GLY A 274 15.84 -26.06 -1.06
N ILE A 275 16.18 -25.13 -0.18
CA ILE A 275 17.42 -24.34 -0.25
C ILE A 275 18.31 -24.55 0.97
N THR A 276 19.60 -24.27 0.83
CA THR A 276 20.53 -24.35 1.96
C THR A 276 20.27 -23.22 2.96
N GLN A 277 20.58 -23.46 4.24
CA GLN A 277 20.45 -22.43 5.29
C GLN A 277 21.30 -21.18 5.00
N ASN A 278 22.48 -21.36 4.37
CA ASN A 278 23.32 -20.26 3.92
C ASN A 278 22.64 -19.43 2.83
N SER A 279 22.02 -20.09 1.85
CA SER A 279 21.22 -19.41 0.82
C SER A 279 20.03 -18.65 1.43
N PHE A 280 19.31 -19.28 2.37
CA PHE A 280 18.21 -18.61 3.07
C PHE A 280 18.69 -17.33 3.78
N THR A 281 19.79 -17.44 4.55
CA THR A 281 20.35 -16.31 5.30
C THR A 281 20.80 -15.19 4.36
N LYS A 282 21.41 -15.54 3.23
CA LYS A 282 21.83 -14.57 2.22
C LYS A 282 20.65 -13.83 1.58
N ASN A 283 19.54 -14.51 1.34
CA ASN A 283 18.47 -14.01 0.46
C ASN A 283 17.17 -13.59 1.18
N TYR A 284 16.95 -13.95 2.45
CA TYR A 284 15.72 -13.65 3.19
C TYR A 284 15.94 -12.90 4.52
N VAL A 285 17.11 -13.06 5.16
CA VAL A 285 17.40 -12.45 6.47
C VAL A 285 17.92 -11.02 6.37
N ILE A 286 17.13 -10.03 6.76
CA ILE A 286 17.52 -8.61 6.77
C ILE A 286 18.67 -8.36 7.75
N ALA A 287 18.58 -8.92 8.95
CA ALA A 287 19.59 -8.75 10.00
C ALA A 287 19.57 -9.92 10.98
N ARG A 288 20.68 -10.12 11.69
CA ARG A 288 20.80 -11.12 12.77
C ARG A 288 20.90 -10.41 14.12
N GLN A 289 20.05 -10.80 15.05
CA GLN A 289 20.06 -10.30 16.43
C GLN A 289 20.22 -11.46 17.40
N ARG A 290 21.43 -11.69 17.89
CA ARG A 290 21.80 -12.83 18.76
C ARG A 290 21.38 -14.18 18.12
N LYS A 291 20.39 -14.85 18.71
CA LYS A 291 19.84 -16.14 18.27
C LYS A 291 18.66 -16.00 17.29
N ASN A 292 18.22 -14.77 17.03
CA ASN A 292 17.08 -14.48 16.16
C ASN A 292 17.53 -13.87 14.83
N PHE A 293 16.74 -14.14 13.80
CA PHE A 293 16.91 -13.69 12.43
C PHE A 293 15.71 -12.82 12.07
N ILE A 294 15.97 -11.64 11.52
CA ILE A 294 14.95 -10.68 11.15
C ILE A 294 14.61 -10.89 9.68
N CYS A 295 13.34 -11.17 9.40
CA CYS A 295 12.83 -11.43 8.06
C CYS A 295 11.63 -10.51 7.78
N ILE A 296 11.26 -10.38 6.50
CA ILE A 296 10.03 -9.68 6.09
C ILE A 296 8.91 -10.71 6.01
N LEU A 297 7.86 -10.54 6.82
CA LEU A 297 6.62 -11.29 6.70
C LEU A 297 5.63 -10.46 5.87
N ASN A 298 5.04 -11.06 4.86
CA ASN A 298 3.93 -10.51 4.10
C ASN A 298 2.66 -11.32 4.39
N VAL A 299 1.59 -10.61 4.70
CA VAL A 299 0.26 -11.15 4.99
C VAL A 299 -0.70 -10.59 3.96
N LYS A 300 -1.35 -11.48 3.20
CA LYS A 300 -2.41 -11.15 2.26
C LYS A 300 -3.77 -11.44 2.89
N TYR A 301 -4.72 -10.56 2.62
CA TYR A 301 -6.09 -10.67 3.10
C TYR A 301 -7.05 -10.87 1.94
N ASP A 302 -8.03 -11.74 2.15
CA ASP A 302 -9.15 -11.92 1.24
C ASP A 302 -10.45 -11.43 1.90
N TYR A 303 -11.39 -11.03 1.06
CA TYR A 303 -12.73 -10.63 1.46
C TYR A 303 -13.58 -11.85 1.82
N THR A 304 -14.30 -11.77 2.93
CA THR A 304 -15.35 -12.75 3.25
C THR A 304 -16.60 -12.49 2.40
N SER A 305 -17.56 -13.42 2.40
CA SER A 305 -18.82 -13.26 1.65
C SER A 305 -19.59 -11.98 2.00
N HIS A 306 -19.44 -11.46 3.23
CA HIS A 306 -20.05 -10.21 3.69
C HIS A 306 -19.42 -8.97 3.08
N ALA A 307 -18.12 -9.02 2.78
CA ALA A 307 -17.41 -7.94 2.10
C ALA A 307 -17.44 -8.08 0.56
N MET A 308 -18.17 -9.06 0.03
CA MET A 308 -18.35 -9.26 -1.41
C MET A 308 -19.74 -8.78 -1.86
N PRO A 309 -19.92 -8.35 -3.13
CA PRO A 309 -21.24 -8.00 -3.66
C PRO A 309 -22.28 -9.08 -3.39
N SER A 310 -23.52 -8.66 -3.15
CA SER A 310 -24.62 -9.57 -2.83
C SER A 310 -24.95 -10.52 -3.98
N GLU A 311 -24.99 -11.82 -3.70
CA GLU A 311 -25.49 -12.83 -4.64
C GLU A 311 -26.94 -12.49 -5.01
N GLY A 312 -27.20 -12.26 -6.29
CA GLY A 312 -28.51 -11.83 -6.78
C GLY A 312 -28.90 -10.39 -6.47
N GLY A 313 -27.97 -9.55 -5.99
CA GLY A 313 -28.19 -8.09 -5.84
C GLY A 313 -29.15 -7.69 -4.72
N ARG A 314 -29.52 -8.62 -3.83
CA ARG A 314 -30.43 -8.37 -2.71
C ARG A 314 -29.79 -7.46 -1.67
N LEU A 315 -30.61 -6.58 -1.07
CA LEU A 315 -30.17 -5.75 0.03
C LEU A 315 -29.83 -6.60 1.27
N ARG A 316 -28.76 -6.23 1.95
CA ARG A 316 -28.21 -6.90 3.12
C ARG A 316 -28.36 -6.01 4.36
N GLU A 317 -28.36 -6.65 5.52
CA GLU A 317 -28.33 -5.97 6.80
C GLU A 317 -26.92 -6.06 7.40
N LEU A 318 -26.45 -4.96 7.99
CA LEU A 318 -25.09 -4.87 8.50
C LEU A 318 -25.01 -5.53 9.88
N LYS A 319 -24.13 -6.51 10.02
CA LYS A 319 -23.76 -7.12 11.31
C LYS A 319 -22.34 -6.73 11.66
N LEU A 320 -22.19 -5.85 12.64
CA LEU A 320 -20.88 -5.32 13.05
C LEU A 320 -19.86 -6.40 13.42
N ASP A 321 -20.30 -7.49 14.04
CA ASP A 321 -19.39 -8.53 14.53
C ASP A 321 -18.87 -9.46 13.43
N THR A 322 -19.47 -9.43 12.24
CA THR A 322 -19.02 -10.26 11.12
C THR A 322 -17.71 -9.74 10.54
N ASN A 323 -16.71 -10.61 10.42
CA ASN A 323 -15.44 -10.23 9.82
C ASN A 323 -15.60 -10.06 8.31
N TRP A 324 -15.06 -8.97 7.78
CA TRP A 324 -15.04 -8.62 6.37
C TRP A 324 -13.74 -9.03 5.68
N LEU A 325 -12.69 -9.24 6.47
CA LEU A 325 -11.42 -9.78 6.00
C LEU A 325 -11.06 -11.07 6.73
N THR A 326 -10.33 -11.92 6.03
CA THR A 326 -9.62 -13.07 6.58
C THR A 326 -8.19 -13.09 6.06
N VAL A 327 -7.24 -13.62 6.83
CA VAL A 327 -5.90 -13.87 6.28
C VAL A 327 -6.00 -15.03 5.29
N SER A 328 -5.53 -14.81 4.06
CA SER A 328 -5.56 -15.80 2.99
C SER A 328 -4.21 -16.45 2.79
N GLN A 329 -3.14 -15.65 2.82
CA GLN A 329 -1.78 -16.13 2.59
C GLN A 329 -0.78 -15.42 3.48
N GLU A 330 0.26 -16.14 3.87
CA GLU A 330 1.34 -15.64 4.69
C GLU A 330 2.66 -16.15 4.13
N HIS A 331 3.59 -15.25 3.89
CA HIS A 331 4.87 -15.58 3.26
C HIS A 331 6.03 -14.83 3.91
N ILE A 332 7.18 -15.49 4.02
CA ILE A 332 8.46 -14.82 4.20
C ILE A 332 8.93 -14.33 2.83
N LEU A 333 9.09 -13.02 2.69
CA LEU A 333 9.59 -12.40 1.47
C LEU A 333 11.11 -12.46 1.43
N PRO A 334 11.70 -12.60 0.23
CA PRO A 334 13.12 -12.37 0.06
C PRO A 334 13.45 -10.89 0.34
N LYS A 335 14.74 -10.61 0.57
CA LYS A 335 15.19 -9.22 0.77
C LYS A 335 14.93 -8.41 -0.49
N PRO A 336 14.68 -7.10 -0.36
CA PRO A 336 14.57 -6.20 -1.50
C PRO A 336 15.75 -6.38 -2.47
N SER A 337 15.48 -6.39 -3.78
CA SER A 337 16.46 -6.60 -4.88
C SER A 337 16.90 -8.05 -5.11
N THR A 338 16.35 -9.03 -4.40
CA THR A 338 16.60 -10.46 -4.68
C THR A 338 15.74 -10.92 -5.85
N LEU A 339 16.36 -11.38 -6.94
CA LEU A 339 15.64 -11.71 -8.18
C LEU A 339 15.25 -13.19 -8.32
N ILE A 340 16.06 -14.10 -7.78
CA ILE A 340 16.01 -15.53 -8.14
C ILE A 340 15.11 -16.34 -7.18
N HIS A 341 14.82 -15.80 -6.00
CA HIS A 341 14.16 -16.54 -4.93
C HIS A 341 12.71 -16.07 -4.73
N PRO A 342 11.72 -16.99 -4.75
CA PRO A 342 10.32 -16.64 -4.55
C PRO A 342 9.96 -16.47 -3.06
N PRO A 343 8.81 -15.87 -2.72
CA PRO A 343 8.27 -15.91 -1.36
C PRO A 343 8.09 -17.34 -0.83
N ILE A 344 8.39 -17.57 0.44
CA ILE A 344 8.23 -18.89 1.10
C ILE A 344 6.98 -18.87 1.97
N PRO A 345 5.98 -19.76 1.75
CA PRO A 345 4.80 -19.85 2.60
C PRO A 345 5.15 -20.13 4.07
N TYR A 346 4.60 -19.34 4.98
CA TYR A 346 4.85 -19.50 6.42
C TYR A 346 3.73 -18.89 7.25
N LYS A 347 2.97 -19.73 7.95
CA LYS A 347 1.85 -19.30 8.79
C LYS A 347 2.34 -18.86 10.16
N MET A 348 1.93 -17.66 10.60
CA MET A 348 2.29 -17.08 11.89
C MET A 348 1.11 -16.39 12.58
N VAL A 349 0.18 -15.76 11.85
CA VAL A 349 -0.79 -14.81 12.41
C VAL A 349 -1.81 -15.47 13.35
N TYR A 350 -2.20 -16.72 13.07
CA TYR A 350 -3.18 -17.47 13.87
C TYR A 350 -2.56 -18.54 14.78
N LEU A 351 -1.24 -18.66 14.78
CA LEU A 351 -0.52 -19.45 15.79
C LEU A 351 -0.47 -18.65 17.11
#